data_AF-A0A2E2D6B0-F1
#
_entry.id   AF-A0A2E2D6B0-F1
#
_cell.length_a   1.000
_cell.length_b   1.000
_cell.length_c   1.000
_cell.angle_alpha   90.00
_cell.angle_beta   90.00
_cell.angle_gamma   90.00
#
_symmetry.space_group_name_H-M   'P 1'
#
loop_
_entity.id
_entity.type
_entity.pdbx_description
1 polymer ?
#
loop_
_entity_poly.entity_id
_entity_poly.type
_entity_poly.pdbx_seq_one_letter_code
_entity_poly.pdbx_strand_id
1 'polypeptide(L)'
;MSYCRWSDDNMQSDVYVYEACVDDGDEDSSIRHFIIHVKANHPTNTEILGEDVETLAKRFLIDTYDPTTYSLALEKRHWLMKNLKYVPINPKHADKTYWADSLEELYEKLESLHNDGLHIPKNVFRMIDEELIAEVIYDK
;
A
#
# COMPACT_ATOMS: atom_id res chain seq x y z
N MET A 1 -5.88 10.57 3.49
CA MET A 1 -4.50 10.04 3.36
C MET A 1 -4.64 8.54 3.23
N SER A 2 -4.44 8.01 2.04
CA SER A 2 -4.55 6.59 1.73
C SER A 2 -3.34 5.87 2.31
N TYR A 3 -3.49 5.33 3.52
CA TYR A 3 -2.50 4.43 4.10
C TYR A 3 -2.69 3.08 3.39
N CYS A 4 -1.74 2.71 2.52
CA CYS A 4 -1.72 1.37 1.95
C CYS A 4 -1.51 0.41 3.11
N ARG A 5 -2.50 -0.44 3.40
CA ARG A 5 -2.47 -1.47 4.45
C ARG A 5 -1.27 -2.44 4.32
N TRP A 6 -0.52 -2.37 3.21
CA TRP A 6 0.45 -3.38 2.79
C TRP A 6 1.81 -2.84 2.29
N SER A 7 2.15 -1.57 2.52
CA SER A 7 3.37 -0.93 1.99
C SER A 7 4.53 -0.87 3.02
N ASP A 8 5.03 -2.03 3.45
CA ASP A 8 6.25 -2.15 4.29
C ASP A 8 7.55 -2.03 3.48
N ASP A 9 7.46 -1.76 2.18
CA ASP A 9 8.58 -1.78 1.23
C ASP A 9 9.23 -0.42 1.01
N ASN A 10 9.16 0.46 2.00
CA ASN A 10 9.85 1.75 1.96
C ASN A 10 9.42 2.63 0.76
N MET A 11 8.11 2.62 0.46
CA MET A 11 7.47 3.36 -0.63
C MET A 11 7.80 2.87 -2.05
N GLN A 12 8.39 1.68 -2.19
CA GLN A 12 8.78 1.11 -3.49
C GLN A 12 7.59 0.59 -4.31
N SER A 13 6.45 0.27 -3.67
CA SER A 13 5.34 -0.40 -4.34
C SER A 13 4.79 0.48 -5.46
N ASP A 14 4.65 -0.07 -6.65
CA ASP A 14 4.03 0.63 -7.79
C ASP A 14 2.51 0.68 -7.66
N VAL A 15 1.95 -0.08 -6.71
CA VAL A 15 0.52 -0.27 -6.53
C VAL A 15 0.10 0.09 -5.09
N TYR A 16 -1.02 0.79 -4.99
CA TYR A 16 -1.72 1.08 -3.74
C TYR A 16 -3.08 0.43 -3.76
N VAL A 17 -3.41 -0.28 -2.69
CA VAL A 17 -4.72 -0.91 -2.53
C VAL A 17 -5.35 -0.42 -1.23
N TYR A 18 -6.66 -0.16 -1.27
CA TYR A 18 -7.45 0.15 -0.09
C TYR A 18 -8.87 -0.39 -0.25
N GLU A 19 -9.45 -0.77 0.87
CA GLU A 19 -10.83 -1.20 0.94
C GLU A 19 -11.74 0.03 0.79
N ALA A 20 -12.70 -0.06 -0.12
CA ALA A 20 -13.72 0.94 -0.34
C ALA A 20 -14.87 0.66 0.60
N CYS A 21 -15.17 1.61 1.49
CA CYS A 21 -16.46 1.66 2.14
C CYS A 21 -17.49 2.10 1.10
N VAL A 22 -18.23 1.14 0.56
CA VAL A 22 -19.37 1.42 -0.31
C VAL A 22 -20.62 1.34 0.56
N ASP A 23 -21.26 2.48 0.75
CA ASP A 23 -22.47 2.63 1.55
C ASP A 23 -23.67 2.37 0.64
N ASP A 24 -23.92 1.10 0.32
CA ASP A 24 -24.90 0.69 -0.69
C ASP A 24 -26.35 0.68 -0.18
N GLY A 25 -26.59 1.05 1.08
CA GLY A 25 -27.93 1.08 1.67
C GLY A 25 -28.53 -0.31 1.92
N ASP A 26 -27.80 -1.38 1.60
CA ASP A 26 -28.08 -2.75 2.03
C ASP A 26 -27.31 -3.02 3.33
N GLU A 27 -28.05 -3.30 4.41
CA GLU A 27 -27.49 -3.69 5.73
C GLU A 27 -26.79 -5.07 5.71
N ASP A 28 -26.69 -5.70 4.54
CA ASP A 28 -26.16 -7.06 4.32
C ASP A 28 -25.09 -7.09 3.21
N SER A 29 -24.31 -6.01 3.01
CA SER A 29 -23.17 -6.05 2.08
C SER A 29 -21.94 -6.70 2.74
N SER A 30 -21.93 -8.04 2.73
CA SER A 30 -20.72 -8.85 2.96
C SER A 30 -19.67 -8.71 1.84
N ILE A 31 -19.96 -7.90 0.81
CA ILE A 31 -19.11 -7.69 -0.35
C ILE A 31 -18.04 -6.65 -0.02
N ARG A 32 -16.78 -7.10 0.00
CA ARG A 32 -15.62 -6.22 0.15
C ARG A 32 -15.23 -5.66 -1.20
N HIS A 33 -15.29 -4.35 -1.34
CA HIS A 33 -14.78 -3.68 -2.53
C HIS A 33 -13.37 -3.16 -2.30
N PHE A 34 -12.46 -3.42 -3.23
CA PHE A 34 -11.08 -2.96 -3.19
C PHE A 34 -10.80 -2.04 -4.37
N ILE A 35 -10.13 -0.93 -4.09
CA ILE A 35 -9.63 -0.01 -5.12
C ILE A 35 -8.12 -0.19 -5.23
N ILE A 36 -7.66 -0.43 -6.45
CA ILE A 36 -6.26 -0.67 -6.80
C ILE A 36 -5.78 0.49 -7.67
N HIS A 37 -4.93 1.36 -7.13
CA HIS A 37 -4.29 2.46 -7.87
C HIS A 37 -2.86 2.11 -8.25
N VAL A 38 -2.54 2.30 -9.52
CA VAL A 38 -1.19 2.17 -10.04
C VAL A 38 -0.54 3.55 -10.17
N LYS A 39 0.68 3.70 -9.64
CA LYS A 39 1.46 4.95 -9.74
C LYS A 39 1.79 5.30 -11.20
N ALA A 40 2.03 6.57 -11.49
CA ALA A 40 2.69 6.98 -12.74
C ALA A 40 4.17 6.59 -12.81
N ASN A 41 4.86 6.67 -11.67
CA ASN A 41 6.32 6.60 -11.60
C ASN A 41 6.81 5.81 -10.37
N HIS A 42 7.89 5.07 -10.57
CA HIS A 42 8.59 4.30 -9.54
C HIS A 42 9.72 5.13 -8.93
N PRO A 43 9.83 5.24 -7.58
CA PRO A 43 10.95 5.91 -6.94
C PRO A 43 12.24 5.06 -7.03
N THR A 44 13.37 5.63 -7.46
CA THR A 44 14.59 4.85 -7.79
C THR A 44 15.76 4.99 -6.81
N ASN A 45 15.67 5.91 -5.86
CA ASN A 45 16.73 6.20 -4.89
C ASN A 45 16.23 6.10 -3.44
N THR A 46 15.53 5.00 -3.15
CA THR A 46 14.94 4.74 -1.83
C THR A 46 15.95 4.32 -0.78
N GLU A 47 17.21 4.07 -1.14
CA GLU A 47 18.31 3.94 -0.18
C GLU A 47 18.51 5.20 0.68
N ILE A 48 18.04 6.37 0.22
CA ILE A 48 18.03 7.63 0.99
C ILE A 48 17.21 7.48 2.28
N LEU A 49 16.31 6.51 2.34
CA LEU A 49 15.46 6.29 3.50
C LEU A 49 16.26 5.87 4.74
N GLY A 50 17.41 5.19 4.58
CA GLY A 50 18.46 5.00 5.62
C GLY A 50 18.08 4.17 6.85
N GLU A 51 16.88 4.36 7.38
CA GLU A 51 16.12 3.55 8.32
C GLU A 51 14.68 3.51 7.78
N ASP A 52 14.02 2.37 7.87
CA ASP A 52 12.62 2.22 7.46
C ASP A 52 11.75 3.33 8.12
N VAL A 53 10.97 4.05 7.30
CA VAL A 53 10.07 5.13 7.76
C VAL A 53 9.11 4.61 8.84
N GLU A 54 8.78 3.32 8.79
CA GLU A 54 7.95 2.65 9.79
C GLU A 54 8.72 2.43 11.11
N THR A 55 10.02 2.11 11.08
CA THR A 55 10.90 2.06 12.26
C THR A 55 11.05 3.44 12.91
N LEU A 56 11.15 4.47 12.09
CA LEU A 56 11.06 5.86 12.51
C LEU A 56 9.69 6.11 13.16
N ALA A 57 8.57 5.87 12.46
CA ALA A 57 7.20 6.06 12.96
C ALA A 57 6.87 5.27 14.24
N LYS A 58 7.32 4.02 14.36
CA LYS A 58 7.17 3.15 15.53
C LYS A 58 7.94 3.69 16.73
N ARG A 59 9.12 4.30 16.54
CA ARG A 59 9.80 5.08 17.60
C ARG A 59 9.03 6.36 17.98
N PHE A 60 8.28 6.96 17.05
CA PHE A 60 7.54 8.21 17.27
C PHE A 60 6.13 8.01 17.90
N LEU A 61 5.54 6.82 17.79
CA LEU A 61 4.15 6.54 18.21
C LEU A 61 4.02 5.77 19.54
N ILE A 62 5.13 5.30 20.12
CA ILE A 62 5.12 4.59 21.41
C ILE A 62 5.49 5.57 22.54
N ASP A 63 4.45 6.00 23.26
CA ASP A 63 4.42 6.50 24.65
C ASP A 63 4.91 7.90 25.06
N THR A 64 5.52 8.71 24.18
CA THR A 64 5.70 10.15 24.50
C THR A 64 5.61 11.00 23.24
N TYR A 65 4.48 11.68 23.04
CA TYR A 65 4.37 12.73 22.01
C TYR A 65 5.33 13.88 22.37
N ASP A 66 6.52 13.89 21.76
CA ASP A 66 7.41 15.06 21.76
C ASP A 66 7.22 15.86 20.47
N PRO A 67 6.63 17.08 20.54
CA PRO A 67 6.39 17.92 19.37
C PRO A 67 7.65 18.25 18.57
N THR A 68 8.80 18.34 19.23
CA THR A 68 10.09 18.66 18.59
C THR A 68 10.49 17.51 17.69
N THR A 69 10.48 16.30 18.22
CA THR A 69 10.86 15.07 17.53
C THR A 69 9.88 14.74 16.37
N TYR A 70 8.57 14.99 16.54
CA TYR A 70 7.60 14.90 15.44
C TYR A 70 7.89 15.91 14.32
N SER A 71 8.20 17.16 14.66
CA SER A 71 8.51 18.20 13.67
C SER A 71 9.76 17.86 12.86
N LEU A 72 10.83 17.35 13.51
CA LEU A 72 12.03 16.85 12.82
C LEU A 72 11.71 15.67 11.89
N ALA A 73 10.85 14.74 12.31
CA ALA A 73 10.43 13.61 11.48
C ALA A 73 9.68 14.08 10.22
N LEU A 74 8.78 15.04 10.39
CA LEU A 74 8.03 15.64 9.28
C LEU A 74 8.95 16.39 8.32
N GLU A 75 9.93 17.14 8.82
CA GLU A 75 10.93 17.83 7.99
C GLU A 75 11.78 16.84 7.19
N LYS A 76 12.26 15.75 7.83
CA LYS A 76 13.00 14.68 7.15
C LYS A 76 12.15 14.02 6.06
N ARG A 77 10.88 13.73 6.34
CA ARG A 77 9.93 13.20 5.35
C ARG A 77 9.73 14.17 4.19
N HIS A 78 9.54 15.45 4.44
CA HIS A 78 9.40 16.46 3.38
C HIS A 78 10.67 16.59 2.54
N TRP A 79 11.84 16.60 3.18
CA TRP A 79 13.12 16.65 2.48
C TRP A 79 13.29 15.41 1.59
N LEU A 80 13.02 14.22 2.11
CA LEU A 80 13.05 12.99 1.36
C LEU A 80 12.12 13.06 0.14
N MET A 81 10.83 13.39 0.34
CA MET A 81 9.86 13.45 -0.75
C MET A 81 10.28 14.42 -1.86
N LYS A 82 10.99 15.51 -1.52
CA LYS A 82 11.56 16.46 -2.48
C LYS A 82 12.78 15.94 -3.23
N ASN A 83 13.52 14.98 -2.67
CA ASN A 83 14.77 14.46 -3.23
C ASN A 83 14.61 13.05 -3.84
N LEU A 84 13.42 12.45 -3.76
CA LEU A 84 13.12 11.23 -4.49
C LEU A 84 13.20 11.47 -6.00
N LYS A 85 13.91 10.57 -6.66
CA LYS A 85 14.00 10.46 -8.11
C LYS A 85 13.01 9.41 -8.56
N TYR A 86 12.47 9.63 -9.75
CA TYR A 86 11.41 8.81 -10.29
C TYR A 86 11.74 8.38 -11.71
N VAL A 87 11.29 7.18 -12.07
CA VAL A 87 11.26 6.71 -13.47
C VAL A 87 9.83 6.33 -13.83
N PRO A 88 9.40 6.54 -15.09
CA PRO A 88 8.08 6.08 -15.53
C PRO A 88 7.94 4.57 -15.34
N ILE A 89 6.79 4.13 -14.85
CA ILE A 89 6.48 2.70 -14.82
C ILE A 89 5.95 2.22 -16.17
N ASN A 90 5.57 0.93 -16.25
CA ASN A 90 4.95 0.35 -17.43
C ASN A 90 3.75 1.21 -17.93
N PRO A 91 3.83 1.81 -19.14
CA PRO A 91 2.81 2.72 -19.64
C PRO A 91 1.45 2.05 -19.85
N LYS A 92 1.40 0.71 -19.92
CA LYS A 92 0.14 -0.05 -19.97
C LYS A 92 -0.70 0.16 -18.72
N HIS A 93 -0.10 0.40 -17.57
CA HIS A 93 -0.79 0.48 -16.28
C HIS A 93 -0.62 1.81 -15.55
N ALA A 94 0.33 2.65 -15.96
CA ALA A 94 0.56 3.97 -15.38
C ALA A 94 -0.74 4.79 -15.23
N ASP A 95 -0.94 5.34 -14.03
CA ASP A 95 -2.11 6.17 -13.64
C ASP A 95 -3.48 5.49 -13.80
N LYS A 96 -3.52 4.16 -13.83
CA LYS A 96 -4.79 3.42 -13.89
C LYS A 96 -5.29 3.01 -12.51
N THR A 97 -6.61 3.02 -12.40
CA THR A 97 -7.36 2.48 -11.28
C THR A 97 -8.10 1.23 -11.72
N TYR A 98 -8.07 0.20 -10.87
CA TYR A 98 -8.87 -1.01 -11.00
C TYR A 98 -9.70 -1.24 -9.75
N TRP A 99 -10.69 -2.11 -9.89
CA TRP A 99 -11.58 -2.53 -8.82
C TRP A 99 -11.52 -4.04 -8.71
N ALA A 100 -11.73 -4.54 -7.50
CA ALA A 100 -11.90 -5.96 -7.21
C ALA A 100 -12.99 -6.09 -6.14
N ASP A 101 -13.92 -7.02 -6.32
CA ASP A 101 -15.09 -7.20 -5.46
C ASP A 101 -14.92 -8.37 -4.47
N SER A 102 -13.71 -8.92 -4.40
CA SER A 102 -13.31 -9.98 -3.46
C SER A 102 -11.80 -9.99 -3.23
N LEU A 103 -11.35 -10.73 -2.22
CA LEU A 103 -9.92 -10.96 -1.99
C LEU A 103 -9.29 -11.81 -3.10
N GLU A 104 -10.04 -12.74 -3.68
CA GLU A 104 -9.61 -13.55 -4.83
C GLU A 104 -9.38 -12.68 -6.06
N GLU A 105 -10.34 -11.82 -6.42
CA GLU A 105 -10.17 -10.88 -7.54
C GLU A 105 -9.02 -9.90 -7.30
N LEU A 106 -8.85 -9.45 -6.04
CA LEU A 106 -7.71 -8.61 -5.66
C LEU A 106 -6.40 -9.36 -5.89
N TYR A 107 -6.31 -10.61 -5.45
CA TYR A 107 -5.13 -11.45 -5.63
C TYR A 107 -4.79 -11.61 -7.11
N GLU A 108 -5.74 -12.08 -7.92
CA GLU A 108 -5.56 -12.29 -9.36
C GLU A 108 -5.12 -11.00 -10.06
N LYS A 109 -5.71 -9.87 -9.66
CA LYS A 109 -5.37 -8.58 -10.24
C LYS A 109 -3.96 -8.14 -9.90
N LEU A 110 -3.55 -8.29 -8.64
CA LEU A 110 -2.19 -7.97 -8.20
C LEU A 110 -1.16 -8.92 -8.84
N GLU A 111 -1.48 -10.19 -8.98
CA GLU A 111 -0.61 -11.17 -9.64
C GLU A 111 -0.41 -10.81 -11.12
N SER A 112 -1.50 -10.45 -11.83
CA SER A 112 -1.42 -9.96 -13.21
C SER A 112 -0.53 -8.72 -13.33
N LEU A 113 -0.68 -7.75 -12.43
CA LEU A 113 0.14 -6.52 -12.43
C LEU A 113 1.61 -6.82 -12.13
N HIS A 114 1.88 -7.75 -11.21
CA HIS A 114 3.23 -8.22 -10.91
C HIS A 114 3.89 -8.89 -12.12
N ASN A 115 3.15 -9.77 -12.80
CA ASN A 115 3.60 -10.45 -14.02
C ASN A 115 3.82 -9.47 -15.20
N ASP A 116 3.09 -8.34 -15.22
CA ASP A 116 3.29 -7.23 -16.15
C ASP A 116 4.51 -6.33 -15.79
N GLY A 117 5.26 -6.69 -14.74
CA GLY A 117 6.53 -6.07 -14.35
C GLY A 117 6.41 -4.95 -13.32
N LEU A 118 5.26 -4.76 -12.69
CA LEU A 118 5.12 -3.78 -11.60
C LEU A 118 5.72 -4.32 -10.30
N HIS A 119 6.36 -3.43 -9.55
CA HIS A 119 6.86 -3.75 -8.21
C HIS A 119 5.69 -3.85 -7.24
N ILE A 120 5.41 -5.07 -6.77
CA ILE A 120 4.48 -5.36 -5.70
C ILE A 120 5.25 -6.21 -4.67
N PRO A 121 5.28 -5.84 -3.39
CA PRO A 121 6.02 -6.58 -2.38
C PRO A 121 5.53 -8.01 -2.24
N LYS A 122 6.46 -8.97 -2.19
CA LYS A 122 6.13 -10.41 -2.13
C LYS A 122 5.30 -10.81 -0.90
N ASN A 123 5.46 -10.08 0.21
CA ASN A 123 4.70 -10.31 1.43
C ASN A 123 3.20 -9.98 1.25
N VAL A 124 2.82 -9.14 0.27
CA VAL A 124 1.43 -8.79 -0.01
C VAL A 124 0.62 -10.04 -0.34
N PHE A 125 1.11 -10.88 -1.26
CA PHE A 125 0.42 -12.11 -1.66
C PHE A 125 0.21 -13.06 -0.49
N ARG A 126 1.26 -13.27 0.33
CA ARG A 126 1.17 -14.09 1.54
C ARG A 126 0.12 -13.56 2.51
N MET A 127 0.02 -12.24 2.68
CA MET A 127 -0.96 -11.62 3.58
C MET A 127 -2.40 -11.81 3.08
N ILE A 128 -2.62 -11.70 1.76
CA ILE A 128 -3.93 -11.97 1.16
C ILE A 128 -4.30 -13.45 1.32
N ASP A 129 -3.35 -14.37 1.10
CA ASP A 129 -3.56 -15.81 1.32
C ASP A 129 -3.95 -16.11 2.78
N GLU A 130 -3.27 -15.48 3.75
CA GLU A 130 -3.58 -15.63 5.18
C GLU A 130 -4.99 -15.12 5.52
N GLU A 131 -5.44 -14.03 4.89
CA GLU A 131 -6.78 -13.46 5.08
C GLU A 131 -7.87 -14.33 4.44
N LEU A 132 -7.64 -14.84 3.22
CA LEU A 132 -8.50 -15.81 2.55
C LEU A 132 -8.70 -17.09 3.38
N ILE A 133 -7.62 -17.63 3.96
CA ILE A 133 -7.70 -18.80 4.86
C ILE A 133 -8.53 -18.48 6.10
N ALA A 134 -8.38 -17.28 6.66
CA ALA A 134 -9.15 -16.87 7.83
C ALA A 134 -10.66 -16.78 7.50
N GLU A 135 -11.04 -16.18 6.37
CA GLU A 135 -12.45 -16.12 5.93
C GLU A 135 -13.07 -17.52 5.85
N VAL A 136 -12.38 -18.50 5.25
CA VAL A 136 -12.86 -19.89 5.14
C VAL A 136 -13.02 -20.59 6.51
N ILE A 137 -12.20 -20.24 7.50
CA ILE A 137 -12.23 -20.84 8.84
C ILE A 137 -13.32 -20.21 9.71
N TYR A 138 -13.54 -18.91 9.60
CA TYR A 138 -14.43 -18.15 10.47
C TYR A 138 -15.86 -17.96 9.92
N ASP A 139 -16.12 -18.25 8.64
CA ASP A 139 -17.48 -18.37 8.06
C ASP A 139 -18.16 -19.75 8.31
N LYS A 140 -17.63 -20.55 9.25
CA LYS A 140 -18.22 -21.82 9.73
C LYS A 140 -18.64 -21.74 11.19
#